data_AF-A0A966QFE9-F1
#
_entry.id   AF-A0A966QFE9-F1
#
_cell.length_a   1.000
_cell.length_b   1.000
_cell.length_c   1.000
_cell.angle_alpha   90.00
_cell.angle_beta   90.00
_cell.angle_gamma   90.00
#
_symmetry.space_group_name_H-M   'P 1'
#
loop_
_entity.id
_entity.type
_entity.pdbx_description
1 polymer ?
#
loop_
_entity_poly.entity_id
_entity_poly.type
_entity_poly.pdbx_seq_one_letter_code
_entity_poly.pdbx_strand_id
1 'polypeptide(L)' 'MTEPLALSLGQQFELERMTRAIDATADLQALQGIAKQLLQAWHSQKAATQWVMRQQLGAPSQMPSAVAQQWGMEAS' A
#
# COMPACT_ATOMS: atom_id res chain seq x y z
N MET A 1 9.88 -3.19 19.65
CA MET A 1 10.17 -2.22 18.57
C MET A 1 10.08 -3.00 17.27
N THR A 2 9.18 -2.66 16.36
CA THR A 2 9.11 -3.30 15.04
C THR A 2 10.35 -2.91 14.25
N GLU A 3 11.18 -3.88 13.87
CA GLU A 3 12.34 -3.64 13.01
C GLU A 3 11.88 -2.94 11.71
N PRO A 4 12.56 -1.87 11.28
CA PRO A 4 12.25 -1.26 9.99
C PRO A 4 12.46 -2.31 8.90
N LEU A 5 11.54 -2.37 7.93
CA LEU A 5 11.70 -3.24 6.76
C LEU A 5 13.02 -2.87 6.07
N ALA A 6 14.05 -3.69 6.27
CA ALA A 6 15.33 -3.50 5.62
C ALA A 6 15.15 -3.71 4.11
N LEU A 7 15.74 -2.82 3.31
CA LEU A 7 15.75 -2.98 1.86
C LEU A 7 16.56 -4.23 1.49
N SER A 8 16.03 -5.04 0.59
CA SER A 8 16.78 -6.15 0.00
C SER A 8 17.99 -5.63 -0.77
N LEU A 9 18.99 -6.48 -1.01
CA LEU A 9 20.20 -6.10 -1.76
C LEU A 9 19.85 -5.52 -3.15
N GLY A 10 18.89 -6.12 -3.84
CA GLY A 10 18.42 -5.61 -5.14
C GLY A 10 17.73 -4.25 -5.04
N GLN A 11 16.95 -4.01 -3.98
CA GLN A 11 16.32 -2.71 -3.73
C GLN A 11 17.35 -1.61 -3.43
N GLN A 12 18.45 -1.95 -2.76
CA GLN A 12 19.55 -1.03 -2.50
C GLN A 12 20.27 -0.62 -3.79
N PHE A 13 20.52 -1.55 -4.72
CA PHE A 13 21.09 -1.23 -6.03
C PHE A 13 20.18 -0.33 -6.87
N GLU A 14 18.87 -0.61 -6.91
CA GLU A 14 17.93 0.26 -7.63
C GLU A 14 17.87 1.66 -7.02
N LEU A 15 17.95 1.76 -5.69
CA LEU A 15 18.04 3.04 -5.01
C LEU A 15 19.29 3.81 -5.43
N GLU A 16 20.48 3.18 -5.39
CA GLU A 16 21.71 3.82 -5.88
C GLU A 16 21.62 4.24 -7.36
N ARG A 17 21.07 3.38 -8.21
CA ARG A 17 20.92 3.67 -9.64
C ARG A 17 20.05 4.90 -9.86
N MET A 18 18.92 5.01 -9.16
CA MET A 18 18.03 6.16 -9.25
C MET A 18 18.67 7.42 -8.65
N THR A 19 19.37 7.31 -7.52
CA THR A 19 20.12 8.43 -6.92
C THR A 19 21.15 8.99 -7.90
N ARG A 20 21.98 8.13 -8.51
CA ARG A 20 22.97 8.58 -9.50
C ARG A 20 22.32 9.23 -10.73
N ALA A 21 21.16 8.74 -11.17
CA ALA A 21 20.43 9.34 -12.29
C ALA A 21 19.93 10.75 -11.94
N ILE A 22 19.45 10.96 -10.71
CA ILE A 22 19.05 12.29 -10.22
C ILE A 22 20.27 13.22 -10.17
N ASP A 23 21.36 12.78 -9.56
CA ASP A 23 22.58 13.60 -9.40
C ASP A 23 23.23 13.97 -10.75
N ALA A 24 23.15 13.08 -11.74
CA ALA A 24 23.64 13.33 -13.09
C ALA A 24 22.71 14.23 -13.94
N THR A 25 21.50 14.54 -13.46
CA THR A 25 20.53 15.35 -14.21
C THR A 25 20.88 16.83 -14.07
N ALA A 26 21.47 17.41 -15.13
CA ALA A 26 21.82 18.83 -15.17
C ALA A 26 20.67 19.73 -15.68
N ASP A 27 19.66 19.17 -16.35
CA ASP A 27 18.50 19.91 -16.82
C ASP A 27 17.43 20.04 -15.72
N LEU A 28 17.09 21.29 -15.38
CA LEU A 28 16.08 21.61 -14.39
C LEU A 28 14.69 21.07 -14.78
N GLN A 29 14.33 21.08 -16.07
CA GLN A 29 13.02 20.55 -16.49
C GLN A 29 12.93 19.04 -16.31
N ALA A 30 13.99 18.31 -16.72
CA ALA A 30 14.10 16.88 -16.45
C ALA A 30 14.02 16.55 -14.95
N LEU A 31 14.73 17.31 -14.10
CA LEU A 31 14.70 17.11 -12.64
C LEU A 31 13.30 17.33 -12.06
N GLN A 32 12.60 18.40 -12.49
CA GLN A 32 11.21 18.64 -12.10
C GLN A 32 10.28 17.51 -12.58
N GLY A 33 10.53 16.95 -13.76
CA GLY A 33 9.81 15.80 -14.29
C GLY A 33 9.97 14.56 -13.40
N ILE A 34 11.20 14.21 -13.05
CA ILE A 34 11.52 13.08 -12.16
C ILE A 34 10.85 13.27 -10.79
N ALA A 35 10.93 14.48 -10.21
CA ALA A 35 10.31 14.79 -8.92
C ALA A 35 8.78 14.60 -8.95
N LYS A 36 8.10 15.06 -10.01
CA LYS A 36 6.65 14.87 -10.18
C LYS A 36 6.28 13.39 -10.31
N GLN A 37 7.07 12.61 -11.05
CA GLN A 37 6.85 11.18 -11.20
C GLN A 37 7.01 10.44 -9.87
N LEU A 38 8.05 10.76 -9.09
CA LEU A 38 8.25 10.20 -7.75
C LEU A 38 7.08 10.53 -6.81
N LEU A 39 6.60 11.78 -6.84
CA LEU A 39 5.45 12.21 -6.05
C LEU A 39 4.19 11.40 -6.42
N GLN A 40 3.92 11.23 -7.72
CA GLN A 40 2.78 10.45 -8.19
C GLN A 40 2.88 8.99 -7.75
N ALA A 41 4.05 8.36 -7.95
CA ALA A 41 4.30 6.98 -7.56
C ALA A 41 4.12 6.77 -6.05
N TRP A 42 4.59 7.71 -5.23
CA TRP A 42 4.39 7.68 -3.77
C TRP A 42 2.91 7.67 -3.39
N HIS A 43 2.11 8.57 -3.98
CA HIS A 43 0.68 8.62 -3.73
C HIS A 43 -0.04 7.34 -4.19
N SER A 44 0.33 6.80 -5.35
CA SER A 44 -0.20 5.52 -5.85
C SER A 44 0.12 4.37 -4.90
N GLN A 45 1.36 4.27 -4.41
CA GLN A 45 1.75 3.24 -3.45
C GLN A 45 0.98 3.38 -2.14
N LYS A 46 0.86 4.60 -1.61
CA LYS A 46 0.06 4.87 -0.39
C LYS A 46 -1.40 4.45 -0.56
N ALA A 47 -2.02 4.80 -1.68
CA ALA A 47 -3.40 4.43 -1.98
C ALA A 47 -3.58 2.92 -2.09
N ALA A 48 -2.64 2.22 -2.75
CA ALA A 48 -2.64 0.76 -2.86
C ALA A 48 -2.51 0.09 -1.48
N THR A 49 -1.55 0.53 -0.66
CA THR A 49 -1.40 0.01 0.71
C THR A 49 -2.65 0.24 1.56
N GLN A 50 -3.24 1.43 1.50
CA GLN A 50 -4.50 1.73 2.18
C GLN A 50 -5.65 0.85 1.70
N TRP A 51 -5.72 0.57 0.39
CA TRP A 51 -6.73 -0.32 -0.19
C TRP A 51 -6.55 -1.76 0.31
N VAL A 52 -5.33 -2.28 0.31
CA VAL A 52 -5.02 -3.63 0.82
C VAL A 52 -5.39 -3.74 2.31
N MET A 53 -5.00 -2.75 3.13
CA MET A 53 -5.33 -2.73 4.55
C MET A 53 -6.85 -2.74 4.77
N ARG A 54 -7.61 -1.95 4.01
CA ARG A 54 -9.08 -1.95 4.08
C ARG A 54 -9.69 -3.28 3.66
N GLN A 55 -9.14 -3.97 2.66
CA GLN A 55 -9.65 -5.30 2.29
C GLN A 55 -9.34 -6.35 3.37
N GLN A 56 -8.12 -6.38 3.90
CA GLN A 56 -7.72 -7.40 4.88
C GLN A 56 -8.37 -7.20 6.26
N LEU A 57 -8.66 -5.95 6.64
CA LEU A 57 -9.34 -5.60 7.90
C LEU A 57 -10.87 -5.46 7.75
N GLY A 58 -11.38 -5.48 6.51
CA GLY A 58 -12.76 -5.11 6.17
C GLY A 58 -13.65 -6.26 5.71
N ALA A 59 -13.32 -7.52 6.01
CA ALA A 59 -14.29 -8.59 5.96
C ALA A 59 -14.90 -8.78 7.37
N PRO A 60 -16.01 -8.10 7.73
CA PRO A 60 -16.85 -8.66 8.77
C PRO A 60 -17.30 -10.02 8.24
N SER A 61 -16.93 -11.08 8.94
CA SER A 61 -17.56 -12.38 8.81
C SER A 61 -19.06 -12.15 8.83
N GLN A 62 -19.70 -12.17 7.66
CA GLN A 62 -21.14 -12.30 7.57
C GLN A 62 -21.45 -13.68 8.12
N MET A 63 -21.63 -13.74 9.44
CA MET A 63 -22.29 -14.86 10.10
C MET A 63 -23.61 -15.05 9.33
N PRO A 64 -23.87 -16.23 8.75
CA PRO A 64 -25.11 -16.47 8.06
C PRO A 64 -26.25 -16.26 9.07
N SER A 65 -27.14 -15.33 8.75
CA SER A 65 -28.32 -14.93 9.52
C SER A 65 -29.35 -16.07 9.72
N ALA A 66 -28.99 -17.31 9.40
CA ALA A 66 -29.80 -18.51 9.56
C ALA A 66 -29.87 -18.98 11.03
N VAL A 67 -28.85 -18.70 11.87
CA VAL A 67 -28.85 -19.13 13.28
C VAL A 67 -29.81 -18.30 14.14
N ALA A 68 -30.11 -17.04 13.77
CA ALA A 68 -31.03 -16.19 14.52
C ALA A 68 -32.51 -16.53 14.28
N GLN A 69 -32.85 -17.15 13.13
CA GLN A 69 -34.22 -17.57 12.83
C GLN A 69 -34.60 -18.93 13.44
N GLN A 70 -33.62 -19.73 13.90
CA GLN A 70 -33.88 -21.03 14.50
C GLN A 70 -34.34 -20.96 15.97
N TRP A 71 -34.15 -19.82 16.66
CA TRP A 71 -34.41 -19.68 18.10
C TRP A 71 -35.67 -18.84 18.44
N GLY A 72 -36.52 -18.54 17.43
CA GLY A 72 -37.64 -17.60 17.56
C GLY A 72 -39.05 -18.16 17.40
N MET A 73 -39.24 -19.49 17.31
CA MET A 73 -40.60 -20.06 17.13
C MET A 73 -40.80 -21.34 17.96
N GLU A 74 -40.77 -21.24 19.28
CA GLU A 74 -41.41 -22.23 20.15
C GLU A 74 -42.01 -21.53 21.39
N ALA A 75 -43.22 -21.00 21.25
CA ALA A 75 -44.18 -20.92 22.35
C ALA A 75 -45.57 -20.68 21.76
N SER A 76 -46.42 -21.69 21.94
CA SER A 76 -47.84 -21.74 21.58
C SER A 76 -48.70 -20.78 22.40
#